data_AF-A0A8S2RCA6-F1
#
_entry.id   AF-A0A8S2RCA6-F1
#
_cell.length_a   1.000
_cell.length_b   1.000
_cell.length_c   1.000
_cell.angle_alpha   90.00
_cell.angle_beta   90.00
_cell.angle_gamma   90.00
#
_symmetry.space_group_name_H-M   'P 1'
#
loop_
_entity.id
_entity.type
_entity.pdbx_description
1 polymer ?
#
loop_
_entity_poly.entity_id
_entity_poly.type
_entity_poly.pdbx_seq_one_letter_code
_entity_poly.pdbx_strand_id
1 'polypeptide(L)'
;MSGGGTSYISGLESADSVIANDRSNSSIVMIFMSDGQDLGSNPLPTMQNLRQKYFSNHKFVCHTIGFGEGAAPGSTAANLLSRLAQQGGGNAYSASTSVDLVNVFNRLAADCTVTGTLVAQ
;
A
#
# COMPACT_ATOMS: atom_id res chain seq x y z
N MET A 1 20.44 -8.74 22.22
CA MET A 1 20.42 -8.64 20.75
C MET A 1 19.00 -8.24 20.36
N SER A 2 18.72 -6.94 20.12
CA SER A 2 17.41 -6.51 19.64
C SER A 2 17.38 -6.65 18.13
N GLY A 3 16.91 -7.79 17.63
CA GLY A 3 16.53 -7.88 16.22
C GLY A 3 15.41 -6.87 15.97
N GLY A 4 15.66 -5.88 15.13
CA GLY A 4 14.65 -4.92 14.70
C GLY A 4 13.63 -5.65 13.86
N GLY A 5 12.46 -5.96 14.45
CA GLY A 5 11.36 -6.53 13.69
C GLY A 5 10.77 -5.49 12.74
N THR A 6 10.32 -5.92 11.57
CA THR A 6 9.57 -5.08 10.65
C THR A 6 8.17 -4.86 11.22
N SER A 7 7.79 -3.60 11.48
CA SER A 7 6.45 -3.23 11.92
C SER A 7 5.72 -2.44 10.84
N TYR A 8 4.66 -3.02 10.28
CA TYR A 8 3.90 -2.38 9.21
C TYR A 8 3.16 -1.12 9.70
N ILE A 9 2.71 -1.13 10.96
CA ILE A 9 1.98 -0.01 11.57
C ILE A 9 2.81 1.27 11.56
N SER A 10 4.10 1.20 11.88
CA SER A 10 4.97 2.40 11.89
C SER A 10 5.03 3.09 10.52
N GLY A 11 5.03 2.31 9.44
CA GLY A 11 4.95 2.82 8.07
C GLY A 11 3.60 3.47 7.77
N LEU A 12 2.50 2.86 8.23
CA LEU A 12 1.15 3.41 8.06
C LEU A 12 0.93 4.69 8.86
N GLU A 13 1.46 4.79 10.08
CA GLU A 13 1.42 6.01 10.90
C GLU A 13 2.24 7.13 10.27
N SER A 14 3.38 6.79 9.68
CA SER A 14 4.19 7.75 8.91
C SER A 14 3.40 8.27 7.70
N ALA A 15 2.70 7.38 6.99
CA ALA A 15 1.82 7.78 5.89
C ALA A 15 0.65 8.66 6.37
N ASP A 16 0.02 8.35 7.51
CA ASP A 16 -1.04 9.19 8.11
C ASP A 16 -0.54 10.62 8.33
N SER A 17 0.67 10.76 8.90
CA SER A 17 1.27 12.06 9.16
C SER A 17 1.52 12.86 7.88
N VAL A 18 2.03 12.21 6.82
CA VAL A 18 2.27 12.87 5.52
C VAL A 18 0.95 13.32 4.90
N ILE A 19 -0.05 12.44 4.87
CA ILE A 19 -1.36 12.73 4.26
C ILE A 19 -2.11 13.81 5.06
N ALA A 20 -2.07 13.77 6.39
CA ALA A 20 -2.69 14.79 7.23
C ALA A 20 -2.14 16.21 6.99
N ASN A 21 -0.90 16.31 6.52
CA ASN A 21 -0.25 17.58 6.21
C ASN A 21 -0.47 18.01 4.75
N ASP A 22 -1.02 17.15 3.88
CA ASP A 22 -1.40 17.55 2.53
C ASP A 22 -2.62 18.49 2.59
N ARG A 23 -2.47 19.68 2.02
CA ARG A 23 -3.53 20.69 1.91
C ARG A 23 -4.17 20.71 0.52
N SER A 24 -3.71 19.87 -0.39
CA SER A 24 -4.29 19.72 -1.71
C SER A 24 -5.59 18.92 -1.64
N ASN A 25 -6.45 19.06 -2.65
CA ASN A 25 -7.61 18.17 -2.86
C ASN A 25 -7.26 17.03 -3.84
N SER A 26 -5.99 16.65 -3.91
CA SER A 26 -5.51 15.65 -4.86
C SER A 26 -5.88 14.25 -4.40
N SER A 27 -6.09 13.36 -5.38
CA SER A 27 -6.18 11.93 -5.11
C SER A 27 -4.84 11.40 -4.57
N ILE A 28 -4.88 10.58 -3.53
CA ILE A 28 -3.68 9.99 -2.91
C ILE A 28 -3.62 8.50 -3.22
N VAL A 29 -2.51 8.11 -3.84
CA VAL A 29 -2.17 6.71 -4.10
C VAL A 29 -0.98 6.35 -3.23
N MET A 30 -1.20 5.43 -2.29
CA MET A 30 -0.14 4.86 -1.46
C MET A 30 0.35 3.55 -2.06
N ILE A 31 1.67 3.38 -2.14
CA ILE A 31 2.32 2.14 -2.54
C ILE A 31 3.07 1.61 -1.32
N PHE A 32 2.55 0.55 -0.70
CA PHE A 32 3.17 -0.09 0.44
C PHE A 32 3.97 -1.31 -0.01
N MET A 33 5.24 -1.41 0.37
CA MET A 33 6.14 -2.46 -0.11
C MET A 33 6.80 -3.21 1.05
N SER A 34 6.92 -4.54 0.95
CA SER A 34 7.65 -5.33 1.96
C SER A 34 8.18 -6.66 1.41
N ASP A 35 9.34 -7.09 1.92
CA ASP A 35 9.94 -8.41 1.68
C ASP A 35 9.49 -9.51 2.64
N GLY A 36 8.97 -9.14 3.80
CA GLY A 36 8.88 -10.05 4.95
C GLY A 36 7.62 -9.86 5.76
N GLN A 37 7.37 -10.80 6.67
CA GLN A 37 6.22 -10.77 7.54
C GLN A 37 6.27 -9.60 8.53
N ASP A 38 5.11 -9.02 8.84
CA ASP A 38 4.94 -8.11 9.97
C ASP A 38 5.14 -8.86 11.29
N LEU A 39 6.10 -8.42 12.09
CA LEU A 39 6.39 -8.96 13.42
C LEU A 39 5.72 -8.13 14.53
N GLY A 40 4.96 -7.10 14.15
CA GLY A 40 4.20 -6.24 15.06
C GLY A 40 2.77 -6.72 15.33
N SER A 41 1.93 -5.79 15.75
CA SER A 41 0.49 -5.98 15.90
C SER A 41 -0.24 -5.90 14.54
N ASN A 42 -1.47 -6.41 14.49
CA ASN A 42 -2.29 -6.46 13.27
C ASN A 42 -2.46 -5.06 12.62
N PRO A 43 -1.96 -4.83 11.39
CA PRO A 43 -1.99 -3.51 10.74
C PRO A 43 -3.32 -3.20 10.03
N LEU A 44 -4.20 -4.19 9.90
CA LEU A 44 -5.44 -4.06 9.13
C LEU A 44 -6.40 -2.97 9.67
N PRO A 45 -6.61 -2.82 11.00
CA PRO A 45 -7.43 -1.73 11.53
C PRO A 45 -6.83 -0.35 11.20
N THR A 46 -5.51 -0.20 11.25
CA THR A 46 -4.83 1.06 10.92
C THR A 46 -5.06 1.43 9.44
N MET A 47 -4.91 0.48 8.53
CA MET A 47 -5.21 0.71 7.11
C MET A 47 -6.69 1.06 6.86
N GLN A 48 -7.60 0.36 7.53
CA GLN A 48 -9.03 0.64 7.42
C GLN A 48 -9.36 2.07 7.89
N ASN A 49 -8.76 2.51 9.00
CA ASN A 49 -8.90 3.86 9.51
C ASN A 49 -8.34 4.90 8.53
N LEU A 50 -7.15 4.68 7.98
CA LEU A 50 -6.56 5.55 6.95
C LEU A 50 -7.50 5.72 5.75
N ARG A 51 -8.02 4.62 5.20
CA ARG A 51 -8.96 4.69 4.10
C ARG A 51 -10.21 5.47 4.48
N GLN A 52 -10.84 5.16 5.61
CA GLN A 52 -12.06 5.88 6.03
C GLN A 52 -11.80 7.37 6.22
N LYS A 53 -10.67 7.73 6.83
CA LYS A 53 -10.27 9.11 7.10
C LYS A 53 -10.05 9.92 5.81
N TYR A 54 -9.46 9.31 4.78
CA TYR A 54 -9.02 10.04 3.59
C TYR A 54 -9.77 9.73 2.30
N PHE A 55 -10.69 8.76 2.29
CA PHE A 55 -11.43 8.40 1.08
C PHE A 55 -12.29 9.55 0.53
N SER A 56 -12.96 10.31 1.38
CA SER A 56 -13.85 11.38 0.93
C SER A 56 -13.10 12.55 0.29
N ASN A 57 -11.99 12.98 0.91
CA ASN A 57 -11.27 14.20 0.54
C ASN A 57 -10.14 13.94 -0.47
N HIS A 58 -9.49 12.77 -0.39
CA HIS A 58 -8.31 12.44 -1.19
C HIS A 58 -8.49 11.19 -2.04
N LYS A 59 -9.70 10.63 -2.15
CA LYS A 59 -9.97 9.40 -2.91
C LYS A 59 -8.92 8.31 -2.64
N PHE A 60 -8.51 8.20 -1.38
CA PHE A 60 -7.36 7.40 -0.99
C PHE A 60 -7.46 5.96 -1.46
N VAL A 61 -6.36 5.46 -2.04
CA VAL A 61 -6.17 4.05 -2.42
C VAL A 61 -4.79 3.58 -1.97
N CYS A 62 -4.69 2.37 -1.43
CA CYS A 62 -3.42 1.70 -1.17
C CYS A 62 -3.24 0.46 -2.03
N HIS A 63 -2.16 0.44 -2.80
CA HIS A 63 -1.63 -0.76 -3.44
C HIS A 63 -0.52 -1.37 -2.59
N THR A 64 -0.35 -2.68 -2.63
CA THR A 64 0.73 -3.37 -1.95
C THR A 64 1.63 -4.11 -2.93
N ILE A 65 2.93 -4.14 -2.67
CA ILE A 65 3.91 -4.89 -3.46
C ILE A 65 4.73 -5.77 -2.53
N GLY A 66 4.57 -7.08 -2.66
CA GLY A 66 5.40 -8.06 -1.97
C GLY A 66 6.62 -8.42 -2.81
N PHE A 67 7.78 -8.54 -2.17
CA PHE A 67 8.99 -9.18 -2.72
C PHE A 67 9.49 -10.22 -1.71
N GLY A 68 10.47 -11.06 -2.04
CA GLY A 68 10.94 -12.11 -1.11
C GLY A 68 9.82 -13.01 -0.57
N GLU A 69 9.67 -13.12 0.75
CA GLU A 69 8.55 -13.83 1.37
C GLU A 69 7.20 -13.16 1.10
N GLY A 70 7.15 -11.83 1.01
CA GLY A 70 5.96 -11.07 0.62
C GLY A 70 5.46 -11.38 -0.80
N ALA A 71 6.34 -11.86 -1.68
CA ALA A 71 6.00 -12.32 -3.03
C ALA A 71 5.58 -13.80 -3.09
N ALA A 72 5.92 -14.60 -2.08
CA ALA A 72 5.72 -16.05 -2.08
C ALA A 72 4.23 -16.40 -1.91
N PRO A 73 3.59 -17.06 -2.90
CA PRO A 73 2.17 -17.40 -2.82
C PRO A 73 1.82 -18.22 -1.59
N GLY A 74 0.78 -17.80 -0.86
CA GLY A 74 0.32 -18.47 0.35
C GLY A 74 1.14 -18.17 1.61
N SER A 75 2.23 -17.41 1.53
CA SER A 75 2.97 -16.98 2.72
C SER A 75 2.12 -16.06 3.60
N THR A 76 2.42 -16.01 4.90
CA THR A 76 1.77 -15.09 5.84
C THR A 76 1.91 -13.63 5.38
N ALA A 77 3.11 -13.26 4.89
CA ALA A 77 3.38 -11.92 4.39
C ALA A 77 2.54 -11.59 3.14
N ALA A 78 2.50 -12.47 2.14
CA ALA A 78 1.71 -12.26 0.93
C ALA A 78 0.21 -12.15 1.23
N ASN A 79 -0.30 -13.00 2.12
CA ASN A 79 -1.70 -12.95 2.56
C ASN A 79 -2.02 -11.65 3.31
N LEU A 80 -1.12 -11.18 4.17
CA LEU A 80 -1.29 -9.92 4.90
C LEU A 80 -1.27 -8.71 3.96
N LEU A 81 -0.32 -8.66 3.02
CA LEU A 81 -0.23 -7.61 2.00
C LEU A 81 -1.48 -7.59 1.10
N SER A 82 -2.02 -8.76 0.76
CA SER A 82 -3.28 -8.86 0.00
C SER A 82 -4.45 -8.26 0.76
N ARG A 83 -4.60 -8.61 2.05
CA ARG A 83 -5.63 -8.04 2.91
C ARG A 83 -5.44 -6.54 3.14
N LEU A 84 -4.20 -6.06 3.25
CA LEU A 84 -3.90 -4.64 3.38
C LEU A 84 -4.33 -3.85 2.14
N ALA A 85 -3.99 -4.32 0.93
CA ALA A 85 -4.45 -3.69 -0.31
C ALA A 85 -5.98 -3.65 -0.38
N GLN A 86 -6.64 -4.77 -0.06
CA GLN A 86 -8.10 -4.85 -0.03
C GLN A 86 -8.72 -3.84 0.94
N GLN A 87 -8.18 -3.73 2.16
CA GLN A 87 -8.65 -2.75 3.14
C GLN A 87 -8.40 -1.33 2.66
N GLY A 88 -7.26 -1.07 2.04
CA GLY A 88 -6.91 0.22 1.45
C GLY A 88 -7.59 0.54 0.11
N GLY A 89 -8.39 -0.39 -0.43
CA GLY A 89 -9.15 -0.19 -1.68
C GLY A 89 -8.34 -0.31 -2.96
N GLY A 90 -7.12 -0.84 -2.91
CA GLY A 90 -6.27 -1.08 -4.08
C GLY A 90 -6.02 -2.55 -4.34
N ASN A 91 -4.94 -2.82 -5.07
CA ASN A 91 -4.54 -4.15 -5.53
C ASN A 91 -3.22 -4.58 -4.87
N ALA A 92 -3.08 -5.89 -4.70
CA ALA A 92 -1.84 -6.52 -4.28
C ALA A 92 -1.06 -7.02 -5.48
N TYR A 93 0.24 -6.80 -5.47
CA TYR A 93 1.18 -7.23 -6.50
C TYR A 93 2.30 -8.05 -5.86
N SER A 94 2.84 -8.98 -6.64
CA SER A 94 4.03 -9.75 -6.28
C SER A 94 5.13 -9.39 -7.27
N ALA A 95 6.33 -9.14 -6.75
CA ALA A 95 7.54 -8.88 -7.51
C ALA A 95 8.64 -9.84 -7.04
N SER A 96 8.79 -10.96 -7.74
CA SER A 96 9.82 -11.95 -7.42
C SER A 96 11.19 -11.56 -7.97
N THR A 97 11.21 -10.65 -8.94
CA THR A 97 12.41 -10.10 -9.56
C THR A 97 12.38 -8.57 -9.61
N SER A 98 13.53 -7.94 -9.84
CA SER A 98 13.60 -6.49 -10.09
C SER A 98 12.82 -6.07 -11.33
N VAL A 99 12.76 -6.95 -12.35
CA VAL A 99 11.97 -6.72 -13.57
C VAL A 99 10.48 -6.67 -13.25
N ASP A 100 9.99 -7.55 -12.39
CA ASP A 100 8.58 -7.54 -11.96
C ASP A 100 8.24 -6.25 -11.22
N LEU A 101 9.16 -5.76 -10.37
CA LEU A 101 8.94 -4.52 -9.64
C LEU A 101 8.78 -3.33 -10.59
N VAL A 102 9.65 -3.24 -11.61
CA VAL A 102 9.54 -2.22 -12.66
C VAL A 102 8.20 -2.32 -13.40
N ASN A 103 7.77 -3.54 -13.75
CA ASN A 103 6.50 -3.76 -14.42
C ASN A 103 5.30 -3.34 -13.56
N VAL A 104 5.33 -3.61 -12.25
CA VAL A 104 4.28 -3.18 -11.32
C VAL A 104 4.22 -1.66 -11.22
N PHE A 105 5.36 -0.97 -11.09
CA PHE A 105 5.38 0.49 -11.06
C PHE A 105 4.87 1.11 -12.36
N ASN A 106 5.27 0.58 -13.52
CA ASN A 106 4.78 1.05 -14.81
C ASN A 106 3.26 0.88 -14.94
N ARG A 107 2.72 -0.23 -14.44
CA ARG A 107 1.28 -0.47 -14.41
C ARG A 107 0.56 0.52 -13.49
N LEU A 108 1.06 0.73 -12.28
CA LEU A 108 0.47 1.68 -11.33
C LEU A 108 0.50 3.11 -11.89
N ALA A 109 1.59 3.51 -12.54
CA ALA A 109 1.70 4.81 -13.20
C ALA A 109 0.66 4.95 -14.32
N ALA A 110 0.51 3.92 -15.17
CA ALA A 110 -0.50 3.91 -16.23
C ALA A 110 -1.92 4.05 -15.65
N ASP A 111 -2.26 3.28 -14.62
CA ASP A 111 -3.59 3.31 -13.98
C ASP A 111 -3.90 4.70 -13.37
N CYS A 112 -2.89 5.35 -12.76
CA CYS A 112 -3.02 6.72 -12.23
C CYS A 112 -3.28 7.74 -13.35
N THR A 113 -2.65 7.59 -14.51
CA THR A 113 -2.87 8.51 -15.65
C THR A 113 -4.23 8.33 -16.33
N VAL A 114 -4.73 7.09 -16.44
CA VAL A 114 -6.04 6.81 -17.05
C VAL A 114 -7.17 7.36 -16.20
N THR A 115 -7.08 7.22 -14.87
CA THR A 115 -8.12 7.71 -13.95
C THR A 115 -8.22 9.23 -13.97
N GLY A 116 -7.11 9.96 -14.14
CA GLY A 116 -7.11 11.41 -14.31
C GLY A 116 -7.84 11.91 -15.57
N THR A 117 -8.07 11.04 -16.55
CA THR A 117 -8.73 11.41 -17.82
C THR A 117 -10.26 11.21 -17.77
N LEU A 118 -10.76 10.38 -16.83
CA LEU A 118 -12.19 10.02 -16.72
C LEU A 118 -12.97 10.88 -15.73
N VAL A 119 -12.32 11.71 -14.91
CA VAL A 119 -12.97 12.63 -13.96
C VAL A 119 -13.01 14.08 -14.43
N ALA A 120 -12.59 14.36 -15.67
CA ALA A 120 -12.61 15.69 -16.29
C ALA A 120 -13.82 15.92 -17.21
N GLN A 121 -14.95 15.23 -16.99
CA GLN A 121 -16.21 15.48 -17.69
C GLN A 121 -17.26 16.07 -16.76
#